data_AF-A0A8T6TGJ3-F1
#
_entry.id   AF-A0A8T6TGJ3-F1
#
_cell.length_a   1.000
_cell.length_b   1.000
_cell.length_c   1.000
_cell.angle_alpha   90.00
_cell.angle_beta   90.00
_cell.angle_gamma   90.00
#
_symmetry.space_group_name_H-M   'P 1'
#
loop_
_entity.id
_entity.type
_entity.pdbx_description
1 polymer ?
#
loop_
_entity_poly.entity_id
_entity_poly.type
_entity_poly.pdbx_seq_one_letter_code
_entity_poly.pdbx_strand_id
1 'polypeptide(L)'
;TKFMLEYGTHIVAGVTPGKGGQEVEGKPVYDTVQELKDNHPEVTLSSIWVPARFTRDAVLEAVDAGIETIVIITETIPIHDMLLVRKRAKEAGVTLLGGNTPGLISPGQAMVGMLPVRTFTEGRIGVATRSGSLLYYVANYLDHAGMGESSAIGMGGDPIIGTNFDDLLRMFEEDPATDAVVMHGEIGGVLEEMAAPYIKGR
;
A
#
# COMPACT_ATOMS: atom_id res chain seq x y z
N THR A 1 2.98 13.48 4.29
CA THR A 1 4.46 13.55 4.25
C THR A 1 5.08 13.60 5.62
N LYS A 2 4.93 14.70 6.39
CA LYS A 2 5.54 14.87 7.73
C LYS A 2 5.46 13.63 8.64
N PHE A 3 4.25 13.10 8.83
CA PHE A 3 4.03 11.94 9.70
C PHE A 3 4.79 10.68 9.26
N MET A 4 4.87 10.42 7.95
CA MET A 4 5.64 9.29 7.40
C MET A 4 7.15 9.51 7.53
N LEU A 5 7.63 10.76 7.34
CA LEU A 5 9.02 11.12 7.55
C LEU A 5 9.44 10.96 9.02
N GLU A 6 8.62 11.43 9.95
CA GLU A 6 8.86 11.31 11.40
C GLU A 6 8.90 9.84 11.84
N TYR A 7 8.12 8.96 11.19
CA TYR A 7 8.17 7.53 11.45
C TYR A 7 9.46 6.86 10.95
N GLY A 8 10.09 7.42 9.92
CA GLY A 8 11.32 6.85 9.32
C GLY A 8 11.19 6.44 7.86
N THR A 9 10.01 6.62 7.23
CA THR A 9 9.83 6.31 5.81
C THR A 9 10.73 7.20 4.95
N HIS A 10 11.52 6.57 4.07
CA HIS A 10 12.45 7.27 3.20
C HIS A 10 11.72 7.93 2.01
N ILE A 11 11.13 9.10 2.26
CA ILE A 11 10.52 9.92 1.21
C ILE A 11 11.58 10.84 0.61
N VAL A 12 11.80 10.73 -0.70
CA VAL A 12 12.80 11.52 -1.42
C VAL A 12 12.22 12.75 -2.09
N ALA A 13 10.99 12.70 -2.58
CA ALA A 13 10.34 13.78 -3.31
C ALA A 13 8.81 13.64 -3.34
N GLY A 14 8.13 14.70 -3.78
CA GLY A 14 6.71 14.70 -4.11
C GLY A 14 6.47 15.00 -5.59
N VAL A 15 5.25 14.71 -6.07
CA VAL A 15 4.80 15.07 -7.42
C VAL A 15 3.49 15.81 -7.31
N THR A 16 3.38 16.97 -7.95
CA THR A 16 2.10 17.64 -8.15
C THR A 16 2.20 18.53 -9.40
N PRO A 17 1.40 18.25 -10.44
CA PRO A 17 1.41 19.05 -11.66
C PRO A 17 1.15 20.54 -11.39
N GLY A 18 1.99 21.40 -11.96
CA GLY A 18 1.97 22.86 -11.78
C GLY A 18 2.65 23.33 -10.49
N LYS A 19 3.34 22.45 -9.76
CA LYS A 19 4.07 22.78 -8.53
C LYS A 19 5.54 22.34 -8.55
N GLY A 20 6.06 21.96 -9.71
CA GLY A 20 7.49 21.69 -9.90
C GLY A 20 8.37 22.82 -9.35
N GLY A 21 9.47 22.45 -8.70
CA GLY A 21 10.43 23.37 -8.10
C GLY A 21 10.04 23.89 -6.71
N GLN A 22 8.90 23.47 -6.15
CA GLN A 22 8.57 23.72 -4.74
C GLN A 22 9.24 22.71 -3.82
N GLU A 23 9.17 22.98 -2.51
CA GLU A 23 9.59 22.04 -1.48
C GLU A 23 8.49 21.82 -0.44
N VAL A 24 8.37 20.58 0.05
CA VAL A 24 7.46 20.19 1.14
C VAL A 24 8.24 19.33 2.14
N GLU A 25 8.30 19.75 3.41
CA GLU A 25 9.10 19.06 4.45
C GLU A 25 10.58 18.87 4.04
N GLY A 26 11.14 19.84 3.31
CA GLY A 26 12.51 19.79 2.78
C GLY A 26 12.72 18.76 1.67
N LYS A 27 11.64 18.30 1.02
CA LYS A 27 11.67 17.39 -0.14
C LYS A 27 11.24 18.15 -1.40
N PRO A 28 11.97 18.00 -2.52
CA PRO A 28 11.59 18.64 -3.78
C PRO A 28 10.26 18.12 -4.28
N VAL A 29 9.54 18.98 -5.00
CA VAL A 29 8.31 18.65 -5.71
C VAL A 29 8.58 18.77 -7.21
N TYR A 30 8.22 17.72 -7.95
CA TYR A 30 8.32 17.65 -9.40
C TYR A 30 6.95 17.78 -10.06
N ASP A 31 6.91 18.17 -11.34
CA ASP A 31 5.66 18.29 -12.08
C ASP A 31 5.16 16.93 -12.58
N THR A 32 6.07 15.99 -12.83
CA THR A 32 5.75 14.65 -13.34
C THR A 32 6.48 13.54 -12.57
N VAL A 33 5.92 12.33 -12.59
CA VAL A 33 6.57 11.15 -11.99
C VAL A 33 7.83 10.77 -12.76
N GLN A 34 7.84 10.96 -14.09
CA GLN A 34 9.03 10.70 -14.91
C GLN A 34 10.18 11.63 -14.52
N GLU A 35 9.92 12.93 -14.38
CA GLU A 35 10.94 13.89 -13.92
C GLU A 35 11.48 13.52 -12.54
N LEU A 36 10.60 13.08 -11.63
CA LEU A 36 11.02 12.56 -10.32
C LEU A 36 11.95 11.34 -10.50
N LYS A 37 11.58 10.36 -11.34
CA LYS A 37 12.39 9.15 -11.58
C LYS A 37 13.72 9.45 -12.25
N ASP A 38 13.79 10.46 -13.11
CA ASP A 38 15.05 10.88 -13.75
C ASP A 38 16.05 11.43 -12.72
N ASN A 39 15.56 12.11 -11.66
CA ASN A 39 16.38 12.64 -10.57
C ASN A 39 16.60 11.63 -9.43
N HIS A 40 15.65 10.71 -9.24
CA HIS A 40 15.60 9.72 -8.16
C HIS A 40 15.33 8.32 -8.72
N PRO A 41 16.27 7.73 -9.48
CA PRO A 41 16.07 6.43 -10.14
C PRO A 41 15.82 5.29 -9.15
N GLU A 42 16.26 5.43 -7.89
CA GLU A 42 16.10 4.47 -6.80
C GLU A 42 14.66 4.32 -6.27
N VAL A 43 13.74 5.22 -6.65
CA VAL A 43 12.37 5.18 -6.13
C VAL A 43 11.61 3.97 -6.68
N THR A 44 11.10 3.14 -5.78
CA THR A 44 10.33 1.93 -6.09
C THR A 44 8.84 2.04 -5.74
N LEU A 45 8.47 2.97 -4.86
CA LEU A 45 7.11 3.11 -4.34
C LEU A 45 6.56 4.52 -4.54
N SER A 46 5.31 4.61 -4.99
CA SER A 46 4.53 5.85 -5.03
C SER A 46 3.26 5.73 -4.18
N SER A 47 2.96 6.75 -3.39
CA SER A 47 1.72 6.84 -2.62
C SER A 47 0.84 7.93 -3.21
N ILE A 48 -0.39 7.58 -3.58
CA ILE A 48 -1.33 8.42 -4.32
C ILE A 48 -2.37 9.00 -3.35
N TRP A 49 -2.38 10.34 -3.27
CA TRP A 49 -3.23 11.14 -2.37
C TRP A 49 -4.12 12.15 -3.12
N VAL A 50 -4.33 11.93 -4.42
CA VAL A 50 -5.10 12.85 -5.27
C VAL A 50 -6.61 12.58 -5.15
N PRO A 51 -7.48 13.57 -5.38
CA PRO A 51 -8.93 13.33 -5.49
C PRO A 51 -9.30 12.19 -6.45
N ALA A 52 -10.41 11.50 -6.21
CA ALA A 52 -10.85 10.31 -6.96
C ALA A 52 -10.77 10.46 -8.49
N ARG A 53 -11.25 11.59 -9.02
CA ARG A 53 -11.26 11.89 -10.46
C ARG A 53 -9.87 11.97 -11.12
N PHE A 54 -8.81 12.13 -10.32
CA PHE A 54 -7.43 12.23 -10.79
C PHE A 54 -6.63 10.95 -10.54
N THR A 55 -7.21 9.98 -9.82
CA THR A 55 -6.47 8.79 -9.39
C THR A 55 -6.05 7.93 -10.57
N ARG A 56 -6.90 7.80 -11.60
CA ARG A 56 -6.56 7.07 -12.82
C ARG A 56 -5.26 7.58 -13.43
N ASP A 57 -5.22 8.87 -13.74
CA ASP A 57 -4.11 9.46 -14.49
C ASP A 57 -2.81 9.41 -13.64
N ALA A 58 -2.91 9.66 -12.34
CA ALA A 58 -1.76 9.57 -11.42
C ALA A 58 -1.19 8.14 -11.31
N VAL A 59 -2.04 7.12 -11.27
CA VAL A 59 -1.60 5.72 -11.23
C VAL A 59 -0.99 5.31 -12.57
N LEU A 60 -1.60 5.68 -13.70
CA LEU A 60 -1.05 5.35 -15.02
C LEU A 60 0.31 6.03 -15.25
N GLU A 61 0.46 7.29 -14.84
CA GLU A 61 1.74 8.00 -14.91
C GLU A 61 2.83 7.29 -14.08
N ALA A 62 2.49 6.83 -12.87
CA ALA A 62 3.42 6.08 -12.04
C ALA A 62 3.79 4.71 -12.63
N VAL A 63 2.82 4.00 -13.22
CA VAL A 63 3.08 2.74 -13.95
C VAL A 63 4.01 2.98 -15.13
N ASP A 64 3.74 3.99 -15.95
CA ASP A 64 4.53 4.31 -17.15
C ASP A 64 5.96 4.76 -16.80
N ALA A 65 6.15 5.42 -15.65
CA ALA A 65 7.46 5.81 -15.12
C ALA A 65 8.24 4.65 -14.46
N GLY A 66 7.68 3.43 -14.42
CA GLY A 66 8.34 2.24 -13.87
C GLY A 66 8.37 2.18 -12.35
N ILE A 67 7.35 2.72 -11.67
CA ILE A 67 7.16 2.51 -10.23
C ILE A 67 6.65 1.08 -9.99
N GLU A 68 7.30 0.35 -9.09
CA GLU A 68 7.05 -1.07 -8.83
C GLU A 68 5.88 -1.30 -7.87
N THR A 69 5.67 -0.39 -6.92
CA THR A 69 4.59 -0.45 -5.93
C THR A 69 3.83 0.87 -5.86
N ILE A 70 2.51 0.81 -5.99
CA ILE A 70 1.63 1.99 -5.93
C ILE A 70 0.60 1.79 -4.81
N VAL A 71 0.51 2.75 -3.89
CA VAL A 71 -0.43 2.73 -2.75
C VAL A 71 -1.49 3.81 -2.95
N ILE A 72 -2.73 3.41 -3.20
CA ILE A 72 -3.85 4.31 -3.48
C ILE A 72 -4.69 4.56 -2.22
N ILE A 73 -4.41 5.67 -1.55
CA ILE A 73 -5.13 6.07 -0.33
C ILE A 73 -6.57 6.51 -0.64
N THR A 74 -6.77 7.10 -1.81
CA THR A 74 -8.03 7.71 -2.24
C THR A 74 -9.21 6.73 -2.24
N GLU A 75 -10.35 7.19 -1.72
CA GLU A 75 -11.64 6.48 -1.70
C GLU A 75 -12.57 6.95 -2.81
N THR A 76 -13.60 6.15 -3.12
CA THR A 76 -14.69 6.49 -4.07
C THR A 76 -14.22 6.67 -5.52
N ILE A 77 -13.18 5.93 -5.91
CA ILE A 77 -12.67 5.98 -7.27
C ILE A 77 -13.71 5.34 -8.21
N PRO A 78 -14.03 5.96 -9.36
CA PRO A 78 -14.96 5.37 -10.32
C PRO A 78 -14.56 3.94 -10.67
N ILE A 79 -15.51 3.02 -10.62
CA ILE A 79 -15.26 1.58 -10.84
C ILE A 79 -14.55 1.34 -12.18
N HIS A 80 -14.95 2.06 -13.24
CA HIS A 80 -14.32 1.98 -14.55
C HIS A 80 -12.84 2.37 -14.54
N ASP A 81 -12.48 3.40 -13.76
CA ASP A 81 -11.09 3.83 -13.61
C ASP A 81 -10.29 2.78 -12.83
N MET A 82 -10.84 2.25 -11.74
CA MET A 82 -10.18 1.18 -10.97
C MET A 82 -9.96 -0.09 -11.78
N LEU A 83 -10.93 -0.50 -12.60
CA LEU A 83 -10.78 -1.65 -13.50
C LEU A 83 -9.63 -1.44 -14.51
N LEU A 84 -9.54 -0.24 -15.08
CA LEU A 84 -8.49 0.09 -16.03
C LEU A 84 -7.11 0.08 -15.36
N VAL A 85 -6.94 0.79 -14.25
CA VAL A 85 -5.62 0.90 -13.60
C VAL A 85 -5.17 -0.44 -13.01
N ARG A 86 -6.10 -1.24 -12.46
CA ARG A 86 -5.80 -2.61 -12.02
C ARG A 86 -5.28 -3.47 -13.17
N LYS A 87 -5.93 -3.41 -14.34
CA LYS A 87 -5.49 -4.13 -15.53
C LYS A 87 -4.10 -3.69 -15.96
N ARG A 88 -3.86 -2.38 -16.06
CA ARG A 88 -2.58 -1.81 -16.50
C ARG A 88 -1.44 -2.13 -15.53
N ALA A 89 -1.68 -2.00 -14.22
CA ALA A 89 -0.71 -2.38 -13.20
C ALA A 89 -0.35 -3.86 -13.30
N LYS A 90 -1.35 -4.75 -13.46
CA LYS A 90 -1.11 -6.19 -13.64
C LYS A 90 -0.31 -6.51 -14.90
N GLU A 91 -0.61 -5.88 -16.03
CA GLU A 91 0.14 -6.04 -17.28
C GLU A 91 1.60 -5.57 -17.15
N ALA A 92 1.85 -4.56 -16.33
CA ALA A 92 3.18 -4.02 -16.06
C ALA A 92 3.93 -4.72 -14.91
N GLY A 93 3.30 -5.69 -14.22
CA GLY A 93 3.89 -6.35 -13.04
C GLY A 93 3.99 -5.45 -11.81
N VAL A 94 3.20 -4.38 -11.74
CA VAL A 94 3.19 -3.42 -10.63
C VAL A 94 2.27 -3.88 -9.52
N THR A 95 2.76 -3.83 -8.28
CA THR A 95 1.93 -4.07 -7.08
C THR A 95 1.04 -2.86 -6.85
N LEU A 96 -0.28 -3.05 -6.88
CA LEU A 96 -1.26 -1.98 -6.71
C LEU A 96 -2.06 -2.18 -5.42
N LEU A 97 -1.63 -1.55 -4.34
CA LEU A 97 -2.35 -1.60 -3.07
C LEU A 97 -3.44 -0.52 -3.02
N GLY A 98 -4.65 -0.89 -2.61
CA GLY A 98 -5.71 0.08 -2.34
C GLY A 98 -6.75 0.26 -3.45
N GLY A 99 -7.31 1.47 -3.45
CA GLY A 99 -8.76 1.68 -3.53
C GLY A 99 -9.29 1.81 -2.10
N ASN A 100 -9.22 3.03 -1.53
CA ASN A 100 -9.56 3.31 -0.14
C ASN A 100 -8.72 2.52 0.89
N THR A 101 -7.37 2.52 0.78
CA THR A 101 -6.52 1.90 1.81
C THR A 101 -6.05 2.91 2.86
N PRO A 102 -6.00 2.52 4.16
CA PRO A 102 -5.26 3.30 5.16
C PRO A 102 -3.73 3.28 4.93
N GLY A 103 -3.25 2.35 4.09
CA GLY A 103 -1.85 2.12 3.78
C GLY A 103 -1.28 0.81 4.34
N LEU A 104 0.03 0.81 4.56
CA LEU A 104 0.78 -0.31 5.13
C LEU A 104 1.87 0.18 6.10
N ILE A 105 2.29 -0.71 6.98
CA ILE A 105 3.36 -0.47 7.95
C ILE A 105 4.21 -1.73 8.11
N SER A 106 5.52 -1.57 8.07
CA SER A 106 6.51 -2.55 8.51
C SER A 106 7.17 -1.95 9.75
N PRO A 107 6.81 -2.42 10.97
CA PRO A 107 7.21 -1.75 12.20
C PRO A 107 8.73 -1.58 12.32
N GLY A 108 9.17 -0.38 12.69
CA GLY A 108 10.60 -0.06 12.81
C GLY A 108 11.32 0.23 11.49
N GLN A 109 10.65 0.05 10.34
CA GLN A 109 11.24 0.27 9.02
C GLN A 109 10.56 1.41 8.26
N ALA A 110 9.28 1.28 7.95
CA ALA A 110 8.55 2.26 7.16
C ALA A 110 7.03 2.16 7.38
N MET A 111 6.36 3.29 7.18
CA MET A 111 4.90 3.39 7.14
C MET A 111 4.50 4.29 5.98
N VAL A 112 3.64 3.76 5.12
CA VAL A 112 3.03 4.50 4.01
C VAL A 112 1.54 4.58 4.28
N GLY A 113 1.01 5.78 4.51
CA GLY A 113 -0.41 6.00 4.76
C GLY A 113 -0.69 6.82 6.01
N MET A 114 -1.79 6.48 6.69
CA MET A 114 -2.32 7.21 7.84
C MET A 114 -2.58 6.30 9.06
N LEU A 115 -1.74 5.27 9.23
CA LEU A 115 -1.89 4.28 10.29
C LEU A 115 -1.48 4.85 11.67
N PRO A 116 -2.19 4.48 12.76
CA PRO A 116 -1.84 4.94 14.12
C PRO A 116 -0.61 4.18 14.65
N VAL A 117 0.59 4.60 14.25
CA VAL A 117 1.89 3.91 14.49
C VAL A 117 2.12 3.32 15.89
N ARG A 118 1.55 3.92 16.95
CA ARG A 118 1.66 3.44 18.34
C ARG A 118 1.01 2.07 18.60
N THR A 119 0.15 1.58 17.70
CA THR A 119 -0.53 0.29 17.84
C THR A 119 0.26 -0.87 17.25
N PHE A 120 1.39 -0.59 16.62
CA PHE A 120 2.19 -1.58 15.88
C PHE A 120 3.56 -1.71 16.55
N THR A 121 4.03 -2.94 16.69
CA THR A 121 5.34 -3.25 17.28
C THR A 121 6.05 -4.29 16.43
N GLU A 122 7.37 -4.24 16.41
CA GLU A 122 8.16 -5.18 15.60
C GLU A 122 7.95 -6.61 16.10
N GLY A 123 7.67 -7.50 15.16
CA GLY A 123 7.39 -8.90 15.42
C GLY A 123 7.49 -9.74 14.16
N ARG A 124 6.83 -10.91 14.18
CA ARG A 124 6.97 -11.91 13.11
C ARG A 124 5.64 -12.34 12.49
N ILE A 125 4.57 -11.58 12.74
CA ILE A 125 3.24 -11.86 12.22
C ILE A 125 2.91 -10.92 11.07
N GLY A 126 2.63 -11.47 9.88
CA GLY A 126 2.06 -10.71 8.78
C GLY A 126 0.58 -10.47 9.02
N VAL A 127 0.08 -9.26 8.74
CA VAL A 127 -1.35 -8.94 8.87
C VAL A 127 -1.89 -8.42 7.56
N ALA A 128 -2.96 -9.04 7.04
CA ALA A 128 -3.68 -8.59 5.85
C ALA A 128 -5.16 -8.43 6.16
N THR A 129 -5.74 -7.28 5.84
CA THR A 129 -7.15 -6.96 6.09
C THR A 129 -7.69 -5.99 5.05
N ARG A 130 -8.99 -6.09 4.77
CA ARG A 130 -9.69 -5.06 3.99
C ARG A 130 -9.93 -3.79 4.80
N SER A 131 -10.36 -3.95 6.06
CA SER A 131 -10.71 -2.84 6.94
C SER A 131 -9.48 -2.26 7.63
N GLY A 132 -9.29 -0.95 7.49
CA GLY A 132 -8.24 -0.22 8.18
C GLY A 132 -8.42 -0.14 9.70
N SER A 133 -9.66 -0.20 10.20
CA SER A 133 -9.87 -0.25 11.64
C SER A 133 -9.44 -1.58 12.23
N LEU A 134 -9.83 -2.67 11.58
CA LEU A 134 -9.46 -4.01 12.00
C LEU A 134 -7.95 -4.24 11.92
N LEU A 135 -7.24 -3.55 11.02
CA LEU A 135 -5.78 -3.59 10.95
C LEU A 135 -5.12 -3.23 12.28
N TYR A 136 -5.43 -2.06 12.83
CA TYR A 136 -4.82 -1.63 14.09
C TYR A 136 -5.45 -2.30 15.32
N TYR A 137 -6.67 -2.84 15.23
CA TYR A 137 -7.21 -3.69 16.30
C TYR A 137 -6.46 -5.01 16.39
N VAL A 138 -6.26 -5.70 15.26
CA VAL A 138 -5.47 -6.94 15.21
C VAL A 138 -4.05 -6.68 15.69
N ALA A 139 -3.42 -5.61 15.21
CA ALA A 139 -2.07 -5.24 15.64
C ALA A 139 -2.00 -5.02 17.16
N ASN A 140 -2.98 -4.31 17.72
CA ASN A 140 -3.04 -4.10 19.16
C ASN A 140 -3.18 -5.42 19.95
N TYR A 141 -3.94 -6.41 19.45
CA TYR A 141 -4.02 -7.72 20.09
C TYR A 141 -2.69 -8.49 20.01
N LEU A 142 -2.00 -8.42 18.88
CA LEU A 142 -0.69 -9.06 18.70
C LEU A 142 0.37 -8.44 19.61
N ASP A 143 0.36 -7.12 19.75
CA ASP A 143 1.25 -6.38 20.66
C ASP A 143 1.02 -6.78 22.13
N HIS A 144 -0.24 -6.82 22.60
CA HIS A 144 -0.55 -7.29 23.96
C HIS A 144 -0.20 -8.76 24.20
N ALA A 145 -0.16 -9.57 23.14
CA ALA A 145 0.30 -10.96 23.20
C ALA A 145 1.83 -11.10 23.09
N GLY A 146 2.57 -10.01 22.89
CA GLY A 146 4.02 -10.00 22.73
C GLY A 146 4.50 -10.60 21.40
N MET A 147 3.66 -10.59 20.36
CA MET A 147 3.95 -11.18 19.05
C MET A 147 4.44 -10.16 18.03
N GLY A 148 3.82 -8.97 17.99
CA GLY A 148 4.09 -7.89 17.02
C GLY A 148 3.87 -8.28 15.56
N GLU A 149 4.17 -7.35 14.64
CA GLU A 149 4.01 -7.54 13.20
C GLU A 149 5.36 -7.49 12.46
N SER A 150 5.50 -8.35 11.45
CA SER A 150 6.53 -8.19 10.42
C SER A 150 6.13 -7.09 9.44
N SER A 151 4.88 -7.14 8.95
CA SER A 151 4.22 -6.09 8.18
C SER A 151 2.70 -6.21 8.30
N ALA A 152 2.03 -5.06 8.35
CA ALA A 152 0.59 -4.95 8.47
C ALA A 152 0.02 -4.12 7.31
N ILE A 153 -0.86 -4.72 6.51
CA ILE A 153 -1.29 -4.23 5.21
C ILE A 153 -2.81 -4.06 5.19
N GLY A 154 -3.26 -2.84 4.94
CA GLY A 154 -4.64 -2.54 4.59
C GLY A 154 -4.82 -2.68 3.08
N MET A 155 -5.67 -3.58 2.63
CA MET A 155 -5.88 -3.84 1.20
C MET A 155 -6.76 -2.79 0.53
N GLY A 156 -7.69 -2.20 1.30
CA GLY A 156 -8.64 -1.21 0.83
C GLY A 156 -10.09 -1.66 0.94
N GLY A 157 -10.97 -0.69 1.13
CA GLY A 157 -12.41 -0.89 1.31
C GLY A 157 -13.21 -0.88 0.00
N ASP A 158 -12.65 -0.37 -1.11
CA ASP A 158 -13.42 -0.21 -2.35
C ASP A 158 -13.82 -1.58 -2.97
N PRO A 159 -14.88 -1.61 -3.81
CA PRO A 159 -15.34 -2.85 -4.44
C PRO A 159 -14.29 -3.49 -5.36
N ILE A 160 -13.44 -2.69 -6.00
CA ILE A 160 -12.34 -3.13 -6.85
C ILE A 160 -11.03 -2.67 -6.21
N ILE A 161 -10.28 -3.63 -5.68
CA ILE A 161 -8.93 -3.43 -5.16
C ILE A 161 -7.89 -3.93 -6.16
N GLY A 162 -6.65 -3.43 -6.06
CA GLY A 162 -5.56 -3.89 -6.94
C GLY A 162 -5.01 -5.27 -6.54
N THR A 163 -4.40 -5.36 -5.35
CA THR A 163 -3.78 -6.57 -4.78
C THR A 163 -4.78 -7.38 -3.95
N ASN A 164 -4.82 -8.70 -4.18
CA ASN A 164 -5.70 -9.63 -3.47
C ASN A 164 -5.00 -10.35 -2.30
N PHE A 165 -5.76 -11.12 -1.51
CA PHE A 165 -5.20 -11.91 -0.41
C PHE A 165 -4.17 -12.93 -0.88
N ASP A 166 -4.40 -13.61 -2.00
CA ASP A 166 -3.48 -14.62 -2.53
C ASP A 166 -2.14 -14.00 -2.99
N ASP A 167 -2.14 -12.75 -3.41
CA ASP A 167 -0.92 -12.01 -3.72
C ASP A 167 -0.14 -11.68 -2.42
N LEU A 168 -0.83 -11.18 -1.39
CA LEU A 168 -0.20 -10.88 -0.11
C LEU A 168 0.31 -12.12 0.61
N LEU A 169 -0.43 -13.23 0.56
CA LEU A 169 0.00 -14.51 1.15
C LEU A 169 1.25 -15.07 0.46
N ARG A 170 1.44 -14.77 -0.84
CA ARG A 170 2.70 -15.04 -1.56
C ARG A 170 3.84 -14.19 -1.06
N MET A 171 3.62 -12.88 -0.98
CA MET A 171 4.63 -11.94 -0.47
C MET A 171 5.05 -12.27 0.98
N PHE A 172 4.10 -12.63 1.84
CA PHE A 172 4.39 -13.03 3.22
C PHE A 172 5.10 -14.38 3.34
N GLU A 173 4.85 -15.34 2.43
CA GLU A 173 5.61 -16.60 2.43
C GLU A 173 7.07 -16.39 2.00
N GLU A 174 7.29 -15.47 1.06
CA GLU A 174 8.64 -15.14 0.57
C GLU A 174 9.43 -14.27 1.55
N ASP A 175 8.77 -13.67 2.54
CA ASP A 175 9.39 -12.83 3.57
C ASP A 175 9.94 -13.65 4.75
N PRO A 176 11.28 -13.76 4.92
CA PRO A 176 11.88 -14.50 6.04
C PRO A 176 11.62 -13.85 7.41
N ALA A 177 11.11 -12.61 7.47
CA ALA A 177 10.70 -11.97 8.71
C ALA A 177 9.30 -12.42 9.18
N THR A 178 8.54 -13.13 8.34
CA THR A 178 7.17 -13.54 8.63
C THR A 178 7.06 -15.04 8.95
N ASP A 179 6.63 -15.38 10.17
CA ASP A 179 6.42 -16.77 10.61
C ASP A 179 4.97 -17.25 10.44
N ALA A 180 4.02 -16.32 10.55
CA ALA A 180 2.59 -16.61 10.44
C ALA A 180 1.84 -15.39 9.91
N VAL A 181 0.65 -15.63 9.35
CA VAL A 181 -0.18 -14.56 8.78
C VAL A 181 -1.57 -14.56 9.41
N VAL A 182 -2.02 -13.39 9.86
CA VAL A 182 -3.43 -13.13 10.20
C VAL A 182 -4.11 -12.53 8.99
N MET A 183 -5.03 -13.28 8.39
CA MET A 183 -5.88 -12.82 7.30
C MET A 183 -7.27 -12.49 7.84
N HIS A 184 -7.68 -11.22 7.76
CA HIS A 184 -9.01 -10.78 8.16
C HIS A 184 -9.84 -10.40 6.93
N GLY A 185 -10.77 -11.28 6.58
CA GLY A 185 -11.71 -11.08 5.47
C GLY A 185 -12.83 -10.06 5.76
N GLU A 186 -13.71 -9.88 4.79
CA GLU A 186 -14.94 -9.08 4.92
C GLU A 186 -16.06 -9.71 4.13
N ILE A 187 -17.31 -9.54 4.57
CA ILE A 187 -18.45 -10.05 3.81
C ILE A 187 -18.52 -9.39 2.42
N GLY A 188 -18.70 -10.22 1.39
CA GLY A 188 -18.91 -9.78 0.01
C GLY A 188 -17.72 -10.07 -0.91
N GLY A 189 -18.02 -10.51 -2.13
CA GLY A 189 -17.00 -10.96 -3.08
C GLY A 189 -16.56 -12.41 -2.80
N VAL A 190 -15.37 -12.76 -3.28
CA VAL A 190 -14.82 -14.13 -3.27
C VAL A 190 -13.32 -14.14 -2.96
N LEU A 191 -12.78 -13.08 -2.34
CA LEU A 191 -11.33 -12.91 -2.20
C LEU A 191 -10.71 -14.00 -1.30
N GLU A 192 -11.40 -14.38 -0.23
CA GLU A 192 -11.02 -15.44 0.69
C GLU A 192 -11.08 -16.81 -0.01
N GLU A 193 -12.10 -17.03 -0.84
CA GLU A 193 -12.22 -18.25 -1.65
C GLU A 193 -11.12 -18.36 -2.70
N MET A 194 -10.71 -17.23 -3.30
CA MET A 194 -9.58 -17.16 -4.24
C MET A 194 -8.24 -17.43 -3.55
N ALA A 195 -8.10 -17.08 -2.27
CA ALA A 195 -6.92 -17.40 -1.46
C ALA A 195 -6.90 -18.85 -0.96
N ALA A 196 -8.05 -19.51 -0.85
CA ALA A 196 -8.14 -20.86 -0.28
C ALA A 196 -7.27 -21.93 -0.99
N PRO A 197 -7.16 -21.98 -2.34
CA PRO A 197 -6.26 -22.91 -3.02
C PRO A 197 -4.80 -22.74 -2.63
N TYR A 198 -4.37 -21.50 -2.38
CA TYR A 198 -3.00 -21.20 -1.96
C TYR A 198 -2.69 -21.75 -0.56
N ILE A 199 -3.69 -21.72 0.34
CA ILE A 199 -3.58 -22.26 1.70
C ILE A 199 -3.68 -23.81 1.69
N LYS A 200 -4.60 -24.37 0.88
CA LYS A 200 -4.90 -25.81 0.84
C LYS A 200 -3.81 -26.66 0.18
N GLY A 201 -3.01 -26.07 -0.70
CA GLY A 201 -1.91 -26.75 -1.41
C GLY A 201 -0.67 -27.04 -0.55
N ARG A 202 -0.78 -26.89 0.77
CA ARG A 202 0.28 -27.08 1.76
C ARG A 202 -0.05 -28.23 2.70
#